data_AF-A0A7Y2CUU9-F1
#
_entry.id   AF-A0A7Y2CUU9-F1
#
_cell.length_a   1.000
_cell.length_b   1.000
_cell.length_c   1.000
_cell.angle_alpha   90.00
_cell.angle_beta   90.00
_cell.angle_gamma   90.00
#
_symmetry.space_group_name_H-M   'P 1'
#
loop_
_entity.id
_entity.type
_entity.pdbx_description
1 polymer ?
#
loop_
_entity_poly.entity_id
_entity_poly.type
_entity_poly.pdbx_seq_one_letter_code
_entity_poly.pdbx_strand_id
1 'polypeptide(L)' 'MTRQTRTGILVVTGAALFIFALFAIANRAFLFGDTFVVESRFTSVAGLTSGAAVQYQGVSVGRVDAVR' A
#
# COMPACT_ATOMS: atom_id res chain seq x y z
N MET A 1 39.77 0.99 -13.04
CA MET A 1 38.68 0.61 -12.10
C MET A 1 38.59 -0.91 -12.07
N THR A 2 38.81 -1.52 -10.90
CA THR A 2 38.79 -2.98 -10.72
C THR A 2 37.36 -3.51 -10.88
N ARG A 3 37.20 -4.71 -11.46
CA ARG A 3 35.88 -5.30 -11.82
C ARG A 3 34.93 -5.38 -10.62
N GLN A 4 35.45 -5.50 -9.41
CA GLN A 4 34.66 -5.57 -8.17
C GLN A 4 33.86 -4.28 -7.91
N THR A 5 34.42 -3.10 -8.20
CA THR A 5 33.73 -1.81 -7.97
C THR A 5 32.54 -1.62 -8.90
N ARG A 6 32.64 -2.10 -10.15
CA ARG A 6 31.56 -2.01 -11.13
C ARG A 6 30.36 -2.87 -10.74
N THR A 7 30.61 -4.07 -10.22
CA THR A 7 29.56 -4.96 -9.71
C THR A 7 28.91 -4.40 -8.45
N GLY A 8 29.71 -3.85 -7.52
CA GLY A 8 29.19 -3.21 -6.31
C GLY A 8 28.22 -2.06 -6.62
N ILE A 9 28.59 -1.18 -7.56
CA ILE A 9 27.72 -0.06 -7.98
C ILE A 9 26.40 -0.57 -8.58
N LEU A 10 26.44 -1.62 -9.42
CA LEU A 10 25.24 -2.20 -10.01
C LEU A 10 24.28 -2.73 -8.93
N VAL A 11 24.82 -3.51 -7.99
CA VAL A 11 24.02 -4.15 -6.93
C VAL A 11 23.42 -3.10 -5.99
N VAL A 12 24.21 -2.11 -5.56
CA VAL A 12 23.72 -1.03 -4.69
C VAL A 12 22.65 -0.19 -5.39
N THR A 13 22.86 0.15 -6.67
CA THR A 13 21.87 0.90 -7.45
C THR A 13 20.57 0.10 -7.62
N GLY A 14 20.68 -1.20 -7.94
CA GLY A 14 19.52 -2.08 -8.06
C GLY A 14 18.75 -2.22 -6.75
N ALA A 15 19.46 -2.40 -5.63
CA ALA A 15 18.85 -2.47 -4.30
C ALA A 15 18.14 -1.16 -3.94
N ALA A 16 18.77 0.00 -4.20
CA ALA A 16 18.16 1.31 -3.94
C ALA A 16 16.88 1.51 -4.76
N LEU A 17 16.89 1.17 -6.05
CA LEU A 17 15.70 1.22 -6.90
C LEU A 17 14.60 0.27 -6.43
N PHE A 18 14.97 -0.93 -5.99
CA PHE A 18 14.02 -1.91 -5.46
C PHE A 18 13.34 -1.40 -4.18
N ILE A 19 14.12 -0.87 -3.24
CA ILE A 19 13.58 -0.26 -2.02
C ILE A 19 12.63 0.90 -2.38
N PHE A 20 13.04 1.78 -3.30
CA PHE A 20 12.20 2.89 -3.74
C PHE A 20 10.87 2.42 -4.34
N ALA A 21 10.89 1.38 -5.16
CA ALA A 21 9.68 0.80 -5.74
C ALA A 21 8.75 0.22 -4.66
N LEU A 22 9.30 -0.47 -3.65
CA LEU A 22 8.52 -0.98 -2.52
C LEU A 22 7.81 0.15 -1.78
N PHE A 23 8.53 1.22 -1.41
CA PHE A 23 7.92 2.39 -0.75
C PHE A 23 6.85 3.06 -1.61
N ALA A 24 7.07 3.18 -2.92
CA ALA A 24 6.08 3.75 -3.83
C ALA A 24 4.79 2.92 -3.91
N ILE A 25 4.89 1.59 -3.94
CA ILE A 25 3.73 0.69 -3.93
C ILE A 25 3.00 0.77 -2.59
N ALA A 26 3.77 0.77 -1.50
CA ALA A 26 3.20 0.66 -0.18
C ALA A 26 2.51 1.97 0.27
N ASN A 27 3.00 3.13 -0.18
CA ASN A 27 2.30 4.41 -0.05
C ASN A 27 0.94 4.40 -0.78
N ARG A 28 0.86 3.81 -1.97
CA ARG A 28 -0.41 3.67 -2.72
C ARG A 28 -1.40 2.71 -2.06
N ALA A 29 -0.92 1.80 -1.22
CA ALA A 29 -1.74 0.82 -0.54
C ALA A 29 -2.38 1.34 0.76
N PHE A 30 -2.25 2.65 1.08
CA PHE A 30 -2.69 3.27 2.34
C PHE A 30 -2.03 2.64 3.60
N LEU A 31 -0.93 1.90 3.45
CA LEU A 31 -0.25 1.20 4.55
C LEU A 31 0.56 2.15 5.47
N PHE A 32 0.82 3.38 5.02
CA PHE A 32 1.67 4.37 5.70
C PHE A 32 0.99 5.73 5.92
N GLY A 33 -0.28 5.87 5.51
CA GLY A 33 -1.04 7.09 5.80
C GLY A 33 -1.65 7.01 7.20
N ASP A 34 -1.73 8.14 7.91
CA ASP A 34 -2.52 8.27 9.14
C ASP A 34 -3.98 7.91 8.84
N THR A 35 -4.32 6.65 9.02
CA THR A 35 -5.67 6.10 8.86
C THR A 35 -6.12 5.59 10.20
N PHE A 36 -7.38 5.83 10.53
CA PHE A 36 -8.00 5.37 11.77
C PHE A 36 -9.04 4.31 11.43
N VAL A 37 -9.13 3.29 12.28
CA VAL A 37 -10.12 2.22 12.12
C VAL A 37 -11.47 2.75 12.59
N VAL A 38 -12.49 2.60 11.76
CA VAL A 38 -13.88 2.96 12.07
C VAL A 38 -14.74 1.71 11.94
N GLU A 39 -15.50 1.41 13.00
CA GLU A 39 -16.51 0.35 12.98
C GLU A 39 -17.90 0.94 12.76
N SER A 40 -18.67 0.28 11.89
CA SER A 40 -20.06 0.65 11.61
C SER A 40 -20.90 -0.61 11.51
N ARG A 41 -22.12 -0.57 12.07
CA ARG A 41 -23.06 -1.69 12.03
C ARG A 41 -24.10 -1.47 10.95
N PHE A 42 -24.29 -2.46 10.11
CA PHE A 42 -25.30 -2.46 9.04
C PHE A 42 -26.25 -3.65 9.22
N THR A 43 -27.52 -3.46 8.87
CA THR A 43 -28.53 -4.53 8.91
C THR A 43 -28.32 -5.58 7.80
N SER A 44 -27.76 -5.17 6.66
CA SER A 44 -27.41 -6.05 5.54
C SER A 44 -26.27 -5.42 4.74
N VAL A 45 -25.26 -6.22 4.39
CA VAL A 45 -24.17 -5.84 3.48
C VAL A 45 -24.20 -6.76 2.27
N ALA A 46 -24.58 -6.22 1.11
CA ALA A 46 -24.72 -7.00 -0.12
C ALA A 46 -23.35 -7.33 -0.72
N GLY A 47 -22.69 -8.37 -0.20
CA GLY A 47 -21.42 -8.85 -0.73
C GLY A 47 -20.22 -7.95 -0.45
N LEU A 48 -20.26 -7.18 0.64
CA LEU A 48 -19.12 -6.38 1.08
C LEU A 48 -17.97 -7.32 1.48
N THR A 49 -16.80 -7.12 0.88
CA THR A 49 -15.60 -7.91 1.14
C THR A 49 -14.50 -7.05 1.75
N SER A 50 -13.61 -7.68 2.52
CA SER A 50 -12.33 -7.07 2.87
C SER A 50 -11.61 -6.68 1.59
N GLY A 51 -11.08 -5.46 1.54
CA GLY A 51 -10.47 -4.90 0.33
C GLY A 51 -11.36 -3.94 -0.47
N ALA A 52 -12.67 -3.87 -0.18
CA ALA A 52 -13.58 -2.96 -0.86
C ALA A 52 -13.21 -1.48 -0.60
N ALA A 53 -13.32 -0.63 -1.61
CA ALA A 53 -12.99 0.79 -1.50
C ALA A 53 -14.08 1.55 -0.73
N VAL A 54 -13.66 2.29 0.30
CA VAL A 54 -14.54 3.22 1.04
C VAL A 54 -14.49 4.57 0.35
N GLN A 55 -15.65 5.09 -0.04
CA GLN A 55 -15.76 6.33 -0.79
C GLN A 55 -16.48 7.40 0.02
N TYR A 56 -15.95 8.62 0.00
CA TYR A 56 -16.58 9.81 0.54
C TYR A 56 -16.72 10.83 -0.59
N GLN A 57 -17.95 11.26 -0.88
CA GLN A 57 -18.25 12.21 -1.97
C GLN A 57 -17.70 11.78 -3.34
N GLY A 58 -17.63 10.47 -3.62
CA GLY A 58 -17.10 9.92 -4.88
C GLY A 58 -15.58 9.78 -4.93
N VAL A 59 -14.85 10.10 -3.85
CA VAL A 59 -13.40 9.90 -3.74
C VAL A 59 -13.11 8.70 -2.85
N SER A 60 -12.23 7.80 -3.29
CA SER A 60 -11.76 6.67 -2.48
C SER A 60 -10.88 7.19 -1.34
N VAL A 61 -11.39 7.13 -0.12
CA VAL A 61 -10.71 7.62 1.10
C VAL A 61 -10.15 6.49 1.95
N GLY A 62 -10.48 5.23 1.66
CA GLY A 62 -9.98 4.10 2.42
C GLY A 62 -10.41 2.75 1.87
N ARG A 63 -10.27 1.73 2.70
CA ARG A 63 -10.55 0.34 2.36
C ARG A 63 -11.16 -0.39 3.56
N VAL A 64 -12.06 -1.32 3.30
CA VAL A 64 -12.62 -2.21 4.32
C VAL A 64 -11.53 -3.19 4.78
N ASP A 65 -11.20 -3.15 6.07
CA ASP A 65 -10.22 -4.04 6.69
C ASP A 65 -10.83 -5.43 6.96
N ALA A 66 -11.96 -5.47 7.68
CA ALA A 66 -12.66 -6.70 8.02
C ALA A 66 -14.19 -6.52 8.00
N VAL A 67 -14.90 -7.63 7.76
CA VAL A 67 -16.36 -7.73 7.89
C VAL A 67 -16.64 -8.88 8.86
N ARG A 68 -17.34 -8.59 9.97
CA ARG A 68 -17.69 -9.55 11.02
C ARG A 68 -19.18 -9.53 11.29
#